data_AF-A0A969BBN2-F1
#
_entry.id   AF-A0A969BBN2-F1
#
_cell.length_a   1.000
_cell.length_b   1.000
_cell.length_c   1.000
_cell.angle_alpha   90.00
_cell.angle_beta   90.00
_cell.angle_gamma   90.00
#
_symmetry.space_group_name_H-M   'P 1'
#
loop_
_entity.id
_entity.type
_entity.pdbx_description
1 polymer ?
#
loop_
_entity_poly.entity_id
_entity_poly.type
_entity_poly.pdbx_seq_one_letter_code
_entity_poly.pdbx_strand_id
1 'polypeptide(L)' 'MHLLLLSNSTNPGEPYLAHALEHIQKLVHGTGTGIFIPYAAVGIPYQEYLNKVNNALAPVSIKLSSIDDCHNKKKSR' A
#
# COMPACT_ATOMS: atom_id res chain seq x y z
N MET A 1 7.30 -7.65 16.33
CA MET A 1 7.23 -7.41 14.87
C MET A 1 5.80 -7.09 14.50
N HIS A 2 5.57 -6.12 13.60
CA HIS A 2 4.23 -5.71 13.15
C HIS A 2 4.12 -6.01 11.66
N LEU A 3 3.49 -7.13 11.29
CA LEU A 3 3.37 -7.60 9.91
C LEU A 3 1.91 -7.95 9.60
N LEU A 4 1.44 -7.57 8.42
CA LEU A 4 0.16 -7.99 7.85
C LEU A 4 0.43 -8.62 6.48
N LEU A 5 0.11 -9.90 6.34
CA LEU A 5 0.31 -10.67 5.10
C LEU A 5 -1.07 -11.03 4.54
N LEU A 6 -1.41 -10.50 3.37
CA LEU A 6 -2.69 -10.73 2.71
C LEU A 6 -2.54 -11.80 1.63
N SER A 7 -3.51 -12.72 1.56
CA SER A 7 -3.54 -13.77 0.52
C SER A 7 -3.90 -13.22 -0.86
N ASN A 8 -4.77 -12.20 -0.90
CA ASN A 8 -5.19 -11.52 -2.11
C ASN A 8 -5.47 -10.03 -1.83
N SER A 9 -5.75 -9.26 -2.88
CA SER A 9 -6.07 -7.83 -2.75
C SER A 9 -7.57 -7.52 -2.77
N THR A 10 -8.43 -8.47 -3.15
CA THR A 10 -9.85 -8.22 -3.43
C THR A 10 -10.65 -9.51 -3.23
N ASN A 11 -11.73 -9.43 -2.44
CA ASN A 11 -12.71 -10.51 -2.34
C ASN A 11 -13.76 -10.39 -3.45
N PRO A 12 -14.44 -11.49 -3.82
CA PRO A 12 -15.53 -11.44 -4.78
C PRO A 12 -16.62 -10.45 -4.36
N GLY A 13 -16.89 -9.45 -5.22
CA GLY A 13 -17.92 -8.43 -4.97
C GLY A 13 -17.47 -7.24 -4.10
N GLU A 14 -16.23 -7.22 -3.61
CA GLU A 14 -15.72 -6.13 -2.79
C GLU A 14 -14.78 -5.18 -3.56
N PRO A 15 -14.69 -3.91 -3.16
CA PRO A 15 -13.64 -3.01 -3.64
C PRO A 15 -12.23 -3.49 -3.28
N TYR A 16 -11.24 -2.96 -4.01
CA TYR A 16 -9.82 -3.24 -3.77
C TYR A 16 -9.40 -2.88 -2.32
N LEU A 17 -8.75 -3.83 -1.64
CA LEU A 17 -8.30 -3.78 -0.25
C LEU A 17 -9.38 -3.57 0.82
N ALA A 18 -10.67 -3.64 0.48
CA ALA A 18 -11.76 -3.36 1.42
C ALA A 18 -11.67 -4.20 2.71
N HIS A 19 -11.53 -5.51 2.60
CA HIS A 19 -11.37 -6.41 3.75
C HIS A 19 -10.08 -6.17 4.56
N ALA A 20 -9.05 -5.56 3.95
CA ALA A 20 -7.77 -5.34 4.60
C ALA A 20 -7.74 -4.04 5.43
N LEU A 21 -8.66 -3.09 5.17
CA LEU A 21 -8.65 -1.78 5.81
C LEU A 21 -8.71 -1.86 7.33
N GLU A 22 -9.58 -2.70 7.88
CA GLU A 22 -9.72 -2.87 9.34
C GLU A 22 -8.42 -3.40 9.97
N HIS A 23 -7.77 -4.36 9.31
CA HIS A 23 -6.51 -4.93 9.78
C HIS A 23 -5.36 -3.91 9.69
N ILE A 24 -5.33 -3.12 8.61
CA ILE A 24 -4.34 -2.06 8.42
C ILE A 24 -4.49 -0.99 9.51
N GLN A 25 -5.73 -0.58 9.83
CA GLN A 25 -6.01 0.41 10.88
C GLN A 25 -5.60 -0.11 12.28
N LYS A 26 -5.80 -1.40 12.54
CA LYS A 26 -5.32 -2.03 13.78
C LYS A 26 -3.80 -2.08 13.86
N LEU A 27 -3.11 -2.21 12.73
CA LEU A 27 -1.65 -2.24 12.67
C LEU A 27 -1.04 -0.84 12.85
N VAL A 28 -1.64 0.16 12.22
CA VAL A 28 -1.20 1.56 12.21
C VAL A 28 -2.09 2.32 13.20
N HIS A 29 -1.70 2.35 14.47
CA HIS A 29 -2.46 3.03 15.52
C HIS A 29 -2.59 4.55 15.24
N GLY A 30 -3.64 4.96 14.50
CA GLY A 30 -3.90 6.35 14.15
C GLY A 30 -3.50 6.69 12.71
N THR A 31 -2.84 7.83 12.51
CA THR A 31 -2.38 8.27 11.19
C THR A 31 -1.02 7.68 10.86
N GLY A 32 -0.79 7.37 9.58
CA GLY A 32 0.44 6.72 9.16
C GLY A 32 0.98 7.25 7.84
N THR A 33 2.30 7.16 7.68
CA THR A 33 2.97 7.32 6.39
C THR A 33 3.71 6.04 6.05
N GLY A 34 3.70 5.65 4.78
CA GLY A 34 4.37 4.44 4.32
C GLY A 34 5.08 4.64 2.99
N ILE A 35 5.98 3.72 2.68
CA ILE A 35 6.64 3.63 1.38
C ILE A 35 5.99 2.50 0.58
N PHE A 36 5.59 2.80 -0.64
CA PHE A 36 4.99 1.83 -1.56
C PHE A 36 6.05 1.21 -2.47
N ILE A 37 5.98 -0.11 -2.66
CA ILE A 37 6.89 -0.89 -3.49
C ILE A 37 6.09 -1.46 -4.68
N PRO A 38 6.14 -0.84 -5.88
CA PRO A 38 5.26 -1.15 -6.99
C PRO A 38 5.78 -2.24 -7.95
N TYR A 39 6.95 -2.84 -7.68
CA TYR A 39 7.67 -3.68 -8.65
C TYR A 39 6.95 -4.97 -9.08
N ALA A 40 5.90 -5.38 -8.36
CA ALA A 40 5.07 -6.53 -8.73
C ALA A 40 4.05 -6.21 -9.85
N ALA A 41 3.82 -4.93 -10.18
CA ALA A 41 2.88 -4.55 -11.23
C ALA A 41 3.46 -4.80 -12.62
N VAL A 42 2.74 -5.56 -13.45
CA VAL A 42 3.07 -5.78 -14.87
C VAL A 42 2.09 -4.99 -15.73
N GLY A 43 2.61 -4.13 -16.60
CA GLY A 43 1.80 -3.35 -17.55
C GLY A 43 1.02 -2.16 -16.95
N ILE A 44 1.24 -1.83 -15.68
CA ILE A 44 0.65 -0.66 -15.02
C ILE A 44 1.77 0.30 -14.61
N PRO A 45 1.68 1.60 -14.96
CA PRO A 45 2.64 2.60 -14.47
C PRO A 45 2.67 2.66 -12.94
N TYR A 46 3.87 2.74 -12.35
CA TYR A 46 4.04 2.70 -10.90
C TYR A 46 3.31 3.83 -10.16
N GLN A 47 3.25 5.02 -10.75
CA GLN A 47 2.50 6.15 -10.20
C GLN A 47 1.00 5.90 -10.21
N GLU A 48 0.46 5.28 -11.26
CA GLU A 48 -0.96 4.90 -11.29
C GLU A 48 -1.27 3.83 -10.24
N TYR A 49 -0.35 2.88 -10.04
CA TYR A 49 -0.53 1.86 -9.01
C TYR A 49 -0.48 2.48 -7.60
N LEU A 50 0.46 3.39 -7.34
CA LEU A 50 0.52 4.14 -6.10
C LEU A 50 -0.79 4.91 -5.84
N ASN A 51 -1.30 5.61 -6.84
CA ASN A 51 -2.55 6.36 -6.72
C ASN A 51 -3.74 5.44 -6.41
N LYS A 52 -3.82 4.28 -7.07
CA LYS A 52 -4.84 3.26 -6.79
C LYS A 52 -4.80 2.80 -5.33
N VAL A 53 -3.61 2.52 -4.80
CA VAL A 53 -3.45 2.07 -3.41
C VAL A 53 -3.74 3.20 -2.42
N ASN A 54 -3.26 4.42 -2.68
CA ASN A 54 -3.56 5.60 -1.84
C ASN A 54 -5.07 5.87 -1.77
N ASN A 55 -5.79 5.77 -2.88
CA ASN A 55 -7.24 5.93 -2.90
C ASN A 55 -7.95 4.85 -2.06
N ALA A 56 -7.48 3.61 -2.10
CA ALA A 56 -8.03 2.54 -1.28
C ALA A 56 -7.75 2.73 0.22
N LEU A 57 -6.60 3.31 0.58
CA LEU A 57 -6.19 3.57 1.96
C LEU A 57 -6.68 4.92 2.53
N ALA A 58 -7.32 5.76 1.72
CA ALA A 58 -7.85 7.05 2.17
C ALA A 58 -8.73 6.96 3.44
N PRO A 59 -9.59 5.93 3.63
CA PRO A 59 -10.42 5.82 4.84
C PRO A 59 -9.62 5.60 6.13
N VAL A 60 -8.42 5.02 6.06
CA VAL A 60 -7.59 4.69 7.22
C VAL A 60 -6.51 5.74 7.52
N SER A 61 -6.58 6.91 6.88
CA SER A 61 -5.65 8.04 7.10
C SER A 61 -4.17 7.66 6.95
N ILE A 62 -3.88 6.77 6.00
CA ILE A 62 -2.50 6.38 5.63
C ILE A 62 -2.15 7.02 4.30
N LYS A 63 -0.99 7.67 4.26
CA LYS A 63 -0.43 8.26 3.04
C LYS A 63 0.81 7.48 2.60
N LEU A 64 0.79 6.99 1.37
CA LEU A 64 1.95 6.32 0.76
C LEU A 64 2.72 7.26 -0.16
N SER A 65 4.03 7.15 -0.10
CA SER A 65 4.97 7.75 -1.05
C SER A 65 5.64 6.65 -1.88
N SER A 66 6.02 6.95 -3.12
CA SER A 66 6.76 5.98 -3.92
C SER A 66 8.13 5.73 -3.31
N ILE A 67 8.60 4.48 -3.35
CA ILE A 67 10.01 4.18 -3.13
C ILE A 67 10.91 4.99 -4.07
N ASP A 68 10.39 5.37 -5.24
CA ASP A 68 11.18 6.08 -6.23
C ASP A 68 11.58 7.50 -5.83
N ASP A 69 10.78 8.12 -4.95
CA ASP A 69 10.97 9.48 -4.46
C ASP A 69 11.88 9.54 -3.23
N CYS A 70 12.29 8.38 -2.70
CA CYS A 70 13.13 8.30 -1.51
C CYS A 70 14.62 8.53 -1.87
N HIS A 71 15.24 9.52 -1.22
CA HIS A 71 16.58 10.03 -1.55
C HIS A 71 17.74 9.04 -1.30
N ASN A 72 17.53 7.97 -0.53
CA ASN A 72 18.55 6.98 -0.18
C ASN A 72 18.12 5.55 -0.57
N LYS A 73 18.00 5.30 -1.87
CA LYS A 73 17.86 3.93 -2.39
C LYS A 73 19.21 3.22 -2.28
N LYS A 74 19.48 2.52 -1.17
CA LYS A 74 20.59 1.56 -1.15
C LYS A 74 20.27 0.48 -2.19
N LYS A 75 21.00 0.47 -3.31
CA LYS A 75 21.01 -0.64 -4.26
C LYS A 75 21.49 -1.88 -3.50
N SER A 76 20.58 -2.79 -3.19
CA SER A 76 20.93 -4.17 -2.85
C SER A 76 21.56 -4.76 -4.11
N ARG A 77 22.89 -4.88 -4.10
CA ARG A 77 23.65 -5.68 -5.07
C ARG A 77 23.55 -7.15 -4.70
#